data_AF-A0A7X1PFW1-F1
#
_entry.id   AF-A0A7X1PFW1-F1
#
_cell.length_a   1.000
_cell.length_b   1.000
_cell.length_c   1.000
_cell.angle_alpha   90.00
_cell.angle_beta   90.00
_cell.angle_gamma   90.00
#
_symmetry.space_group_name_H-M   'P 1'
#
loop_
_entity.id
_entity.type
_entity.pdbx_description
1 polymer ?
#
loop_
_entity_poly.entity_id
_entity_poly.type
_entity_poly.pdbx_seq_one_letter_code
_entity_poly.pdbx_strand_id
1 'polypeptide(L)' 'MLQTVDVGERSLASYEGVAPEAILEELRQAAARLRGTRVLHVNATPYGGGVSELLCSTVRC' A
#
# COMPACT_ATOMS: atom_id res chain seq x y z
N MET A 1 23.52 2.07 9.55
CA MET A 1 22.32 2.94 9.46
C MET A 1 21.43 2.41 8.36
N LEU A 2 20.11 2.36 8.56
CA LEU A 2 19.18 1.98 7.50
C LEU A 2 18.92 3.21 6.62
N GLN A 3 18.95 3.00 5.31
CA GLN A 3 18.59 4.04 4.34
C GLN A 3 17.09 4.35 4.44
N THR A 4 16.74 5.63 4.50
CA THR A 4 15.36 6.07 4.28
C THR A 4 15.06 6.01 2.79
N VAL A 5 13.94 5.37 2.43
CA VAL A 5 13.47 5.21 1.05
C VAL A 5 12.16 5.96 0.94
N ASP A 6 12.03 6.83 -0.06
CA ASP A 6 10.74 7.45 -0.38
C ASP A 6 9.83 6.40 -1.03
N VAL A 7 8.67 6.19 -0.43
CA VAL A 7 7.65 5.21 -0.85
C VAL A 7 6.36 5.88 -1.31
N GLY A 8 6.37 7.21 -1.49
CA GLY A 8 5.19 7.97 -1.90
C GLY A 8 4.04 7.95 -0.89
N GLU A 9 2.97 8.68 -1.21
CA GLU A 9 1.67 8.60 -0.53
C GLU A 9 0.63 8.24 -1.58
N ARG A 10 -0.16 7.21 -1.29
CA ARG A 10 -1.27 6.81 -2.14
C ARG A 10 -2.53 6.72 -1.30
N SER A 11 -3.69 6.78 -1.93
CA SER A 11 -4.96 6.64 -1.22
C SER A 11 -5.83 5.66 -1.98
N LEU A 12 -6.63 4.89 -1.24
CA LEU A 12 -7.66 4.05 -1.84
C LEU A 12 -8.65 4.89 -2.69
N ALA A 13 -8.88 6.16 -2.33
CA ALA A 13 -9.73 7.08 -3.08
C ALA A 13 -9.23 7.30 -4.52
N SER A 14 -7.93 7.13 -4.79
CA SER A 14 -7.39 7.22 -6.15
C SER A 14 -7.91 6.13 -7.11
N TYR A 15 -8.60 5.12 -6.59
CA TYR A 15 -9.21 4.05 -7.37
C TYR A 15 -10.72 4.22 -7.59
N GLU A 16 -11.33 5.29 -7.07
CA GLU A 16 -12.73 5.62 -7.34
C GLU A 16 -12.95 5.86 -8.84
N GLY A 17 -13.95 5.21 -9.43
CA GLY A 17 -14.21 5.24 -10.87
C GLY A 17 -13.25 4.39 -11.74
N VAL A 18 -12.16 3.87 -11.17
CA VAL A 18 -11.27 2.89 -11.82
C VAL A 18 -11.69 1.47 -11.48
N ALA A 19 -11.97 1.23 -10.19
CA ALA A 19 -12.48 -0.05 -9.70
C ALA A 19 -13.98 0.05 -9.36
N PRO A 20 -14.74 -1.06 -9.43
CA PRO A 20 -16.12 -1.10 -8.95
C PRO A 20 -16.22 -0.72 -7.47
N GLU A 21 -17.20 0.12 -7.12
CA GLU A 21 -17.37 0.61 -5.75
C GLU A 21 -17.54 -0.52 -4.73
N ALA A 22 -18.22 -1.61 -5.11
CA ALA A 22 -18.40 -2.78 -4.25
C ALA A 22 -17.06 -3.36 -3.77
N ILE A 23 -16.04 -3.41 -4.64
CA ILE A 23 -14.71 -3.92 -4.30
C ILE A 23 -14.00 -2.96 -3.33
N LEU A 24 -14.11 -1.65 -3.56
CA LEU A 24 -13.52 -0.65 -2.68
C LEU A 24 -14.15 -0.70 -1.29
N GLU A 25 -15.46 -0.89 -1.22
CA GLU A 25 -16.19 -1.00 0.04
C GLU A 25 -15.83 -2.29 0.81
N GLU A 26 -15.76 -3.43 0.14
CA GLU A 26 -15.28 -4.68 0.74
C GLU A 26 -13.85 -4.53 1.31
N LEU A 27 -12.97 -3.83 0.58
CA LEU A 27 -11.61 -3.57 1.03
C LEU A 27 -11.57 -2.67 2.27
N ARG A 28 -12.41 -1.62 2.33
CA ARG A 28 -12.56 -0.76 3.52
C ARG A 28 -13.03 -1.56 4.73
N GLN A 29 -13.99 -2.46 4.55
CA GLN A 29 -14.51 -3.33 5.60
C GLN A 29 -13.46 -4.32 6.11
N ALA A 30 -12.68 -4.93 5.22
CA ALA A 30 -11.57 -5.80 5.60
C ALA A 30 -10.49 -5.02 6.39
N ALA A 31 -10.09 -3.84 5.89
CA ALA A 31 -9.09 -2.98 6.52
C ALA A 31 -9.52 -2.48 7.91
N ALA A 32 -10.83 -2.29 8.13
CA ALA A 32 -11.39 -1.87 9.42
C ALA A 32 -10.94 -2.76 10.60
N ARG A 33 -10.77 -4.06 10.35
CA ARG A 33 -10.34 -5.06 11.34
C ARG A 33 -8.86 -4.96 11.70
N LEU A 34 -8.07 -4.32 10.83
CA LEU A 34 -6.62 -4.18 10.97
C LEU A 34 -6.22 -2.78 11.46
N ARG A 35 -7.16 -1.88 11.72
CA ARG A 35 -6.88 -0.51 12.19
C ARG A 35 -6.00 -0.53 13.44
N GLY A 36 -4.91 0.24 13.40
CA GLY A 36 -3.92 0.34 14.47
C GLY A 36 -2.84 -0.75 14.44
N THR A 37 -2.93 -1.73 13.53
CA THR A 37 -1.91 -2.77 13.37
C THR A 37 -0.66 -2.20 12.70
N ARG A 38 0.52 -2.65 13.13
CA ARG A 38 1.80 -2.31 12.50
C ARG A 38 2.23 -3.45 11.59
N VAL A 39 2.37 -3.17 10.30
CA VAL A 39 2.79 -4.13 9.28
C VAL A 39 4.21 -3.78 8.82
N LEU A 40 5.11 -4.78 8.77
CA LEU A 40 6.48 -4.63 8.29
C LEU A 40 6.66 -5.42 7.00
N HIS A 41 7.11 -4.73 5.95
CA HIS A 41 7.52 -5.35 4.69
C HIS A 41 9.05 -5.42 4.63
N VAL A 42 9.60 -6.58 4.30
CA VAL A 42 11.04 -6.80 4.12
C VAL A 42 11.28 -7.35 2.72
N ASN A 43 12.20 -6.74 1.98
CA ASN A 43 12.59 -7.18 0.64
C ASN A 43 14.11 -7.07 0.44
N ALA A 44 14.59 -7.47 -0.74
CA ALA A 44 16.02 -7.55 -1.05
C ALA A 44 16.65 -6.23 -1.53
N THR A 45 15.86 -5.33 -2.14
CA THR A 45 16.35 -4.07 -2.71
C THR A 45 15.30 -2.97 -2.61
N PRO A 46 15.65 -1.73 -2.24
CA PRO A 46 14.70 -0.63 -2.19
C PRO A 46 14.28 -0.11 -3.57
N TYR A 47 15.10 -0.35 -4.61
CA TYR A 47 14.85 0.11 -5.98
C TYR A 47 15.22 -0.94 -7.01
N GLY A 48 14.57 -0.86 -8.18
CA GLY A 48 14.79 -1.79 -9.28
C GLY A 48 14.04 -3.10 -9.11
N GLY A 49 13.12 -3.38 -10.03
CA GLY A 49 12.31 -4.59 -10.07
C GLY A 49 10.89 -4.40 -9.51
N GLY A 50 9.99 -5.27 -9.94
CA GLY A 50 8.56 -5.11 -9.70
C GLY A 50 8.13 -5.16 -8.23
N VAL A 51 8.86 -5.86 -7.36
CA VAL A 51 8.51 -5.89 -5.93
C VAL A 51 8.70 -4.52 -5.29
N SER A 52 9.79 -3.83 -5.61
CA SER A 52 10.08 -2.50 -5.06
C SER A 52 9.06 -1.48 -5.56
N GLU A 53 8.64 -1.58 -6.82
CA GLU A 53 7.59 -0.74 -7.41
C GLU A 53 6.23 -0.97 -6.74
N LEU A 54 5.89 -2.23 -6.43
CA LEU A 54 4.66 -2.57 -5.70
C LEU A 54 4.66 -2.04 -4.26
N LEU A 55 5.78 -2.15 -3.55
CA LEU A 55 5.89 -1.65 -2.18
C LEU A 55 5.79 -0.12 -2.13
N CYS A 56 6.37 0.58 -3.12
CA CYS A 56 6.21 2.02 -3.31
C CYS A 56 4.76 2.44 -3.61
N SER A 57 3.88 1.50 -3.93
CA SER A 57 2.45 1.79 -4.16
C SER A 57 1.54 1.42 -3.00
N THR A 58 1.98 0.52 -2.10
CA THR A 58 1.09 -0.16 -1.13
C THR A 58 1.42 0.14 0.34
N VAL A 59 2.65 0.52 0.66
CA VAL A 59 3.09 0.69 2.06
C VAL A 59 2.48 1.93 2.73
N ARG A 60 2.01 2.92 1.97
CA ARG A 60 1.51 4.21 2.50
C ARG A 60 0.15 4.61 1.89
N CYS A 61 -0.75 3.62 1.82
CA CYS A 61 -2.17 3.78 1.44
C CYS A 61 -3.07 4.15 2.62
#